data_AF-A0AAD5SB95-F1
#
_entry.id   AF-A0AAD5SB95-F1
#
_cell.length_a   1.000
_cell.length_b   1.000
_cell.length_c   1.000
_cell.angle_alpha   90.00
_cell.angle_beta   90.00
_cell.angle_gamma   90.00
#
_symmetry.space_group_name_H-M   'P 1'
#
loop_
_entity.id
_entity.type
_entity.pdbx_description
1 polymer ?
#
loop_
_entity_poly.entity_id
_entity_poly.type
_entity_poly.pdbx_seq_one_letter_code
_entity_poly.pdbx_strand_id
1 'polypeptide(L)' 'DGIKAHGGRLWELVNGGGSVFVCGSINMAKEVNQALVDLAQQEGGVGGLVEGQTYWTQLAKEKRYLRDIWN' A
#
# COMPACT_ATOMS: atom_id res chain seq x y z
N ASP A 1 2.22 -12.55 1.30
CA ASP A 1 1.36 -13.21 2.32
C ASP A 1 1.02 -12.34 3.52
N GLY A 2 2.00 -11.71 4.20
CA GLY A 2 1.72 -10.90 5.41
C GLY A 2 0.69 -9.78 5.22
N ILE A 3 0.78 -9.00 4.13
CA ILE A 3 -0.19 -7.93 3.82
C ILE A 3 -1.61 -8.48 3.69
N LYS A 4 -1.78 -9.65 3.03
CA LYS A 4 -3.08 -10.29 2.86
C LYS A 4 -3.61 -10.82 4.19
N ALA A 5 -2.76 -11.46 5.00
CA ALA A 5 -3.14 -12.02 6.30
C ALA A 5 -3.52 -10.96 7.34
N HIS A 6 -2.96 -9.75 7.24
CA HIS A 6 -3.18 -8.65 8.19
C HIS A 6 -3.84 -7.42 7.56
N GLY A 7 -4.56 -7.62 6.45
CA GLY A 7 -5.10 -6.55 5.61
C GLY A 7 -5.94 -5.53 6.38
N GLY A 8 -6.99 -5.97 7.07
CA GLY A 8 -7.86 -5.07 7.84
C GLY A 8 -7.11 -4.24 8.89
N ARG A 9 -6.19 -4.86 9.66
CA ARG A 9 -5.38 -4.15 10.65
C ARG A 9 -4.44 -3.12 10.00
N LEU A 10 -3.84 -3.46 8.87
CA LEU A 10 -3.01 -2.53 8.10
C LEU A 10 -3.85 -1.36 7.58
N TRP A 11 -5.04 -1.65 7.03
CA TRP A 11 -5.96 -0.64 6.53
C TRP A 11 -6.42 0.33 7.61
N GLU A 12 -6.78 -0.16 8.80
CA GLU A 12 -7.12 0.67 9.97
C GLU A 12 -5.97 1.60 10.36
N LEU A 13 -4.73 1.07 10.46
CA LEU A 13 -3.57 1.87 10.84
C LEU A 13 -3.26 2.96 9.81
N VAL A 14 -3.34 2.64 8.52
CA VAL A 14 -3.07 3.61 7.45
C VAL A 14 -4.17 4.66 7.40
N ASN A 15 -5.45 4.31 7.51
CA ASN A 15 -6.50 5.35 7.57
C ASN A 15 -6.48 6.15 8.88
N GLY A 16 -5.93 5.58 9.95
CA GLY A 16 -5.70 6.25 11.24
C GLY A 16 -4.48 7.19 11.29
N GLY A 17 -3.78 7.44 10.18
CA GLY A 17 -2.62 8.34 10.15
C GLY A 17 -1.25 7.65 10.06
N GLY A 18 -1.21 6.32 10.05
CA GLY A 18 0.02 5.54 9.93
C GLY A 18 0.74 5.71 8.59
N SER A 19 2.05 5.49 8.59
CA SER A 19 2.89 5.53 7.39
C SER A 19 3.41 4.13 7.04
N VAL A 20 3.55 3.87 5.74
CA VAL A 20 4.09 2.64 5.17
C VAL A 20 5.48 2.91 4.61
N PHE A 21 6.43 2.03 4.95
CA PHE A 21 7.81 2.08 4.47
C PHE A 21 8.14 0.75 3.80
N VAL A 22 8.68 0.80 2.59
CA VAL A 22 9.12 -0.39 1.85
C VAL A 22 10.57 -0.19 1.44
N CYS A 23 11.46 -1.08 1.88
CA CYS A 23 12.86 -1.06 1.50
C CYS A 23 13.28 -2.42 0.95
N GLY A 24 14.03 -2.47 -0.15
CA GLY A 24 14.48 -3.74 -0.71
C GLY A 24 14.69 -3.73 -2.22
N SER A 25 14.61 -4.92 -2.82
CA SER A 25 14.77 -5.08 -4.26
C SER A 25 13.57 -4.56 -5.05
N ILE A 26 13.80 -4.18 -6.31
CA ILE A 26 12.75 -3.79 -7.25
C ILE A 26 11.65 -4.84 -7.37
N ASN A 27 12.00 -6.13 -7.39
CA ASN A 27 11.03 -7.21 -7.54
C ASN A 27 10.10 -7.29 -6.32
N MET A 28 10.67 -7.24 -5.11
CA MET A 28 9.88 -7.23 -3.88
C MET A 28 8.99 -5.98 -3.80
N ALA A 29 9.53 -4.81 -4.15
CA ALA A 29 8.77 -3.56 -4.13
C ALA A 29 7.54 -3.58 -5.05
N LYS A 30 7.65 -4.19 -6.24
CA LYS A 30 6.53 -4.36 -7.17
C LYS A 30 5.44 -5.25 -6.59
N GLU A 31 5.82 -6.40 -6.03
CA GLU A 31 4.87 -7.34 -5.42
C GLU A 31 4.17 -6.75 -4.20
N VAL A 32 4.92 -6.06 -3.33
CA VAL A 32 4.36 -5.34 -2.18
C VAL A 32 3.40 -4.26 -2.64
N ASN A 33 3.75 -3.46 -3.64
CA ASN A 33 2.87 -2.42 -4.15
C ASN A 33 1.57 -3.00 -4.71
N GLN A 34 1.64 -4.12 -5.45
CA GLN A 34 0.43 -4.78 -5.94
C GLN A 34 -0.45 -5.26 -4.79
N ALA A 35 0.14 -5.91 -3.77
CA ALA A 35 -0.61 -6.39 -2.61
C ALA A 35 -1.29 -5.24 -1.83
N LEU A 36 -0.65 -4.08 -1.75
CA LEU A 36 -1.22 -2.87 -1.13
C LEU A 36 -2.39 -2.31 -1.97
N VAL A 37 -2.27 -2.28 -3.30
CA VAL A 37 -3.35 -1.85 -4.19
C VAL A 37 -4.56 -2.79 -4.08
N ASP A 38 -4.32 -4.10 -4.07
CA ASP A 38 -5.37 -5.11 -3.87
C ASP A 38 -6.06 -4.92 -2.50
N LEU A 39 -5.28 -4.63 -1.44
CA LEU A 39 -5.82 -4.34 -0.12
C LEU A 39 -6.75 -3.11 -0.13
N ALA A 40 -6.35 -2.03 -0.81
CA ALA A 40 -7.17 -0.83 -0.89
C ALA A 40 -8.50 -1.10 -1.59
N GLN A 41 -8.50 -1.90 -2.66
CA GLN A 41 -9.72 -2.35 -3.33
C GLN A 41 -10.66 -3.13 -2.40
N GLN A 42 -10.09 -4.04 -1.62
CA GLN A 42 -10.86 -4.92 -0.72
C GLN A 42 -11.48 -4.16 0.45
N GLU A 43 -10.70 -3.32 1.13
CA GLU A 43 -11.09 -2.70 2.40
C GLU A 43 -11.66 -1.28 2.25
N GLY A 44 -11.24 -0.54 1.22
CA GLY A 44 -11.63 0.86 1.04
C GLY A 44 -12.94 1.07 0.33
N GLY A 45 -13.58 0.01 -0.17
CA GLY A 45 -14.74 0.12 -1.07
C GLY A 45 -14.45 0.95 -2.33
N VAL A 46 -13.17 1.19 -2.63
CA VAL A 46 -12.72 1.99 -3.77
C VAL A 46 -12.89 1.17 -5.04
N GLY A 47 -13.73 1.68 -5.94
CA GLY A 47 -14.25 0.97 -7.10
C GLY A 47 -13.23 0.77 -8.22
N GLY A 48 -12.22 -0.08 -8.01
CA GLY A 48 -11.35 -0.57 -9.08
C GLY A 48 -9.86 -0.31 -8.90
N LEU A 49 -9.08 -0.79 -9.87
CA LEU A 49 -7.61 -0.75 -9.89
C LEU A 49 -7.04 0.68 -9.92
N VAL A 50 -7.75 1.62 -10.53
CA VAL A 50 -7.31 3.00 -10.65
C VAL A 50 -7.40 3.72 -9.32
N GLU A 51 -8.47 3.50 -8.58
CA GLU A 51 -8.75 4.11 -7.29
C GLU A 51 -7.79 3.60 -6.22
N GLY A 52 -7.52 2.28 -6.20
CA GLY A 52 -6.51 1.69 -5.31
C GLY A 52 -5.12 2.26 -5.55
N GLN A 53 -4.70 2.42 -6.81
CA GLN A 53 -3.43 3.09 -7.13
C GLN A 53 -3.42 4.58 -6.74
N THR A 54 -4.55 5.26 -6.93
CA THR A 54 -4.70 6.68 -6.58
C THR A 54 -4.55 6.89 -5.08
N TYR A 55 -5.13 6.01 -4.26
CA TYR A 55 -4.99 6.03 -2.80
C TYR A 55 -3.51 6.01 -2.36
N TRP A 56 -2.75 5.02 -2.82
CA TRP A 56 -1.33 4.90 -2.47
C TRP A 56 -0.48 6.02 -3.06
N THR A 57 -0.83 6.52 -4.25
CA THR A 57 -0.18 7.69 -4.84
C THR A 57 -0.40 8.94 -3.99
N GLN A 58 -1.60 9.12 -3.42
CA GLN A 58 -1.91 10.23 -2.53
C GLN A 58 -1.12 10.13 -1.23
N LEU A 59 -1.04 8.94 -0.61
CA LEU A 59 -0.20 8.73 0.57
C LEU A 59 1.29 8.98 0.30
N ALA A 60 1.78 8.65 -0.89
CA ALA A 60 3.16 8.97 -1.27
C ALA A 60 3.38 10.49 -1.34
N LYS A 61 2.43 11.27 -1.90
CA LYS A 61 2.48 12.74 -1.89
C LYS A 61 2.47 13.32 -0.48
N GLU A 62 1.72 12.69 0.42
CA GLU A 62 1.65 13.04 1.84
C GLU A 62 2.88 12.60 2.66
N LYS A 63 3.87 11.96 2.02
CA LYS A 63 5.05 11.37 2.69
C LYS A 63 4.70 10.28 3.70
N ARG A 64 3.60 9.57 3.45
CA ARG A 64 3.08 8.46 4.26
C ARG A 64 3.19 7.11 3.58
N TYR A 65 3.61 7.06 2.32
CA TYR A 65 4.06 5.85 1.66
C TYR A 65 5.43 6.07 1.03
N LEU A 66 6.46 5.56 1.68
CA LEU A 66 7.87 5.80 1.38
C LEU A 66 8.51 4.51 0.88
N ARG A 67 9.35 4.63 -0.16
CA ARG A 67 9.99 3.49 -0.81
C ARG A 67 11.48 3.77 -1.00
N ASP A 68 12.32 2.87 -0.49
CA ASP A 68 13.78 2.90 -0.62
C ASP A 68 14.25 1.63 -1.35
N ILE A 69 14.32 1.70 -2.67
CA ILE A 69 14.39 0.52 -3.53
C ILE A 69 15.71 0.49 -4.31
N TRP A 70 16.38 -0.67 -4.29
CA TRP A 70 17.63 -0.94 -5.00
C TRP A 70 17.51 -2.11 -5.97
N ASN A 71 18.50 -2.22 -6.86
CA ASN A 71 18.56 -3.26 -7.89
C ASN A 71 19.18 -4.56 -7.37
#